data_AF-A0A954ZAB7-F1
#
_entry.id   AF-A0A954ZAB7-F1
#
_cell.length_a   1.000
_cell.length_b   1.000
_cell.length_c   1.000
_cell.angle_alpha   90.00
_cell.angle_beta   90.00
_cell.angle_gamma   90.00
#
_symmetry.space_group_name_H-M   'P 1'
#
loop_
_entity.id
_entity.type
_entity.pdbx_description
1 polymer ?
#
loop_
_entity_poly.entity_id
_entity_poly.type
_entity_poly.pdbx_seq_one_letter_code
_entity_poly.pdbx_strand_id
1 'polypeptide(L)'
;MTLPFPVWLAYTQYRGTFQRRAESARTAGILLSATSGVALFVFAMTCGELVTNGVDIPWKSLLLPMLSFAVFCCVAAQSNFRWTRRLNSDANAGRAAGTPIKASRHDIIATVAMLAGATVVASYLISSATPEYAEHVARDQAPFGLPSDARDVSFCHGPRGTIAYEFGTAEASFVSWVEAGIGSLESSAAHVALRPINGSYGIARYHRLNQKLDGPKSVEILDGLFYEWTKEDRGVYAAYDRKSGRAYYFAHFH
;
A
#
# COMPACT_ATOMS: atom_id res chain seq x y z
N MET A 1 -27.71 0.45 -10.00
CA MET A 1 -26.63 1.01 -9.16
C MET A 1 -25.99 -0.15 -8.39
N THR A 2 -24.76 -0.51 -8.72
CA THR A 2 -24.04 -1.62 -8.06
C THR A 2 -23.42 -1.09 -6.77
N LEU A 3 -23.72 -1.72 -5.62
CA LEU A 3 -23.07 -1.38 -4.36
C LEU A 3 -21.60 -1.81 -4.40
N PRO A 4 -20.67 -1.07 -3.74
CA PRO A 4 -19.30 -1.51 -3.58
C PRO A 4 -19.25 -2.90 -2.94
N PHE A 5 -18.33 -3.75 -3.40
CA PHE A 5 -18.23 -5.15 -2.95
C PHE A 5 -18.24 -5.32 -1.42
N PRO A 6 -17.50 -4.52 -0.61
CA PRO A 6 -17.54 -4.64 0.85
C PRO A 6 -18.91 -4.34 1.45
N VAL A 7 -19.62 -3.35 0.90
CA VAL A 7 -20.96 -2.95 1.36
C VAL A 7 -21.97 -4.04 1.02
N TRP A 8 -21.87 -4.60 -0.19
CA TRP A 8 -22.72 -5.71 -0.61
C TRP A 8 -22.48 -6.98 0.22
N LEU A 9 -21.22 -7.31 0.50
CA LEU A 9 -20.86 -8.42 1.38
C LEU A 9 -21.39 -8.23 2.80
N ALA A 10 -21.21 -7.04 3.39
CA ALA A 10 -21.74 -6.71 4.71
C ALA A 10 -23.28 -6.83 4.76
N TYR A 11 -23.96 -6.34 3.72
CA TYR A 11 -25.42 -6.43 3.61
C TYR A 11 -25.90 -7.89 3.48
N THR A 12 -25.25 -8.71 2.65
CA THR A 12 -25.61 -10.13 2.49
C THR A 12 -25.35 -10.92 3.77
N GLN A 13 -24.25 -10.62 4.47
CA GLN A 13 -23.95 -11.22 5.77
C GLN A 13 -24.97 -10.81 6.84
N TYR A 14 -25.35 -9.53 6.89
CA TYR A 14 -26.42 -9.06 7.76
C TYR A 14 -27.74 -9.81 7.52
N ARG A 15 -28.15 -9.99 6.26
CA ARG A 15 -29.36 -10.74 5.92
C ARG A 15 -29.25 -12.23 6.25
N GLY A 16 -28.08 -12.83 6.02
CA GLY A 16 -27.84 -14.24 6.36
C GLY A 16 -27.92 -14.50 7.86
N THR A 17 -27.30 -13.62 8.65
CA THR A 17 -27.21 -13.77 10.11
C THR A 17 -28.47 -13.32 10.81
N PHE A 18 -28.90 -12.07 10.61
CA PHE A 18 -29.99 -11.45 11.39
C PHE A 18 -31.37 -11.70 10.80
N GLN A 19 -31.50 -11.74 9.47
CA GLN A 19 -32.79 -12.08 8.83
C GLN A 19 -32.95 -13.59 8.61
N ARG A 20 -31.99 -14.42 9.05
CA ARG A 20 -31.99 -15.89 8.95
C ARG A 20 -32.25 -16.41 7.53
N ARG A 21 -31.82 -15.69 6.49
CA ARG A 21 -31.99 -16.12 5.10
C ARG A 21 -30.85 -17.06 4.69
N ALA A 22 -31.14 -18.34 4.54
CA ALA A 22 -30.14 -19.37 4.20
C ALA A 22 -29.40 -19.07 2.89
N GLU A 23 -30.12 -18.56 1.88
CA GLU A 23 -29.55 -18.11 0.61
C GLU A 23 -28.53 -16.99 0.80
N SER A 24 -28.85 -15.98 1.62
CA SER A 24 -27.93 -14.86 1.87
C SER A 24 -26.67 -15.31 2.63
N ALA A 25 -26.82 -16.21 3.61
CA ALA A 25 -25.67 -16.81 4.30
C ALA A 25 -24.81 -17.64 3.34
N ARG A 26 -25.43 -18.39 2.42
CA ARG A 26 -24.71 -19.17 1.40
C ARG A 26 -23.93 -18.25 0.46
N THR A 27 -24.57 -17.19 -0.03
CA THR A 27 -23.93 -16.20 -0.90
C THR A 27 -22.76 -15.54 -0.18
N ALA A 28 -22.92 -15.09 1.06
CA ALA A 28 -21.83 -14.53 1.85
C ALA A 28 -20.66 -15.54 2.02
N GLY A 29 -20.97 -16.81 2.28
CA GLY A 29 -19.97 -17.88 2.34
C GLY A 29 -19.21 -18.07 1.03
N ILE A 30 -19.89 -18.06 -0.12
CA ILE A 30 -19.25 -18.15 -1.44
C ILE A 30 -18.33 -16.95 -1.69
N LEU A 31 -18.81 -15.73 -1.42
CA LEU A 31 -18.03 -14.51 -1.61
C LEU A 31 -16.77 -14.50 -0.74
N LEU A 32 -16.89 -14.85 0.55
CA LEU A 32 -15.76 -14.94 1.47
C LEU A 32 -14.75 -16.02 1.06
N SER A 33 -15.22 -17.18 0.60
CA SER A 33 -14.35 -18.23 0.06
C SER A 33 -13.59 -17.75 -1.18
N ALA A 34 -14.27 -17.07 -2.10
CA ALA A 34 -13.65 -16.52 -3.31
C ALA A 34 -12.59 -15.46 -2.94
N THR A 35 -12.91 -14.54 -2.02
CA THR A 35 -11.97 -13.54 -1.51
C THR A 35 -10.76 -14.19 -0.83
N SER A 36 -10.97 -15.23 -0.02
CA SER A 36 -9.88 -16.01 0.59
C SER A 36 -8.99 -16.68 -0.46
N GLY A 37 -9.59 -17.32 -1.48
CA GLY A 37 -8.85 -17.96 -2.57
C GLY A 37 -7.99 -16.97 -3.36
N VAL A 38 -8.54 -15.80 -3.70
CA VAL A 38 -7.77 -14.71 -4.35
C VAL A 38 -6.63 -14.23 -3.45
N ALA A 39 -6.90 -13.99 -2.17
CA ALA A 39 -5.87 -13.54 -1.23
C ALA A 39 -4.73 -14.57 -1.04
N LEU A 40 -5.05 -15.87 -0.96
CA LEU A 40 -4.05 -16.94 -0.90
C LEU A 40 -3.27 -17.06 -2.22
N PHE A 41 -3.92 -16.87 -3.35
CA PHE A 41 -3.27 -16.89 -4.66
C PHE A 41 -2.27 -15.73 -4.79
N VAL A 42 -2.68 -14.51 -4.45
CA VAL A 42 -1.78 -13.34 -4.42
C VAL A 42 -0.62 -13.58 -3.46
N PHE A 43 -0.90 -14.11 -2.26
CA PHE A 43 0.13 -14.50 -1.30
C PHE A 43 1.14 -15.49 -1.88
N ALA A 44 0.68 -16.56 -2.53
CA ALA A 44 1.56 -17.55 -3.13
C ALA A 44 2.40 -16.95 -4.27
N MET A 45 1.81 -16.12 -5.12
CA MET A 45 2.50 -15.43 -6.22
C MET A 45 3.58 -14.47 -5.68
N THR A 46 3.25 -13.63 -4.70
CA THR A 46 4.21 -12.71 -4.07
C THR A 46 5.35 -13.46 -3.38
N CYS A 47 5.04 -14.54 -2.65
CA CYS A 47 6.08 -15.39 -2.07
C CYS A 47 6.98 -16.01 -3.14
N GLY A 48 6.39 -16.52 -4.23
CA GLY A 48 7.13 -17.08 -5.36
C GLY A 48 8.08 -16.07 -5.98
N GLU A 49 7.59 -14.87 -6.27
CA GLU A 49 8.38 -13.77 -6.85
C GLU A 49 9.54 -13.34 -5.94
N LEU A 50 9.28 -13.16 -4.64
CA LEU A 50 10.32 -12.80 -3.67
C LEU A 50 11.42 -13.86 -3.59
N VAL A 51 11.04 -15.14 -3.56
CA VAL A 51 11.99 -16.27 -3.52
C VAL A 51 12.80 -16.35 -4.81
N THR A 52 12.16 -16.20 -5.98
CA THR A 52 12.87 -16.24 -7.28
C THR A 52 13.83 -15.08 -7.46
N ASN A 53 13.52 -13.91 -6.90
CA ASN A 53 14.34 -12.71 -7.00
C ASN A 53 15.40 -12.62 -5.88
N GLY A 54 15.45 -13.59 -4.95
CA GLY A 54 16.38 -13.58 -3.82
C GLY A 54 16.18 -12.40 -2.87
N VAL A 55 14.97 -11.85 -2.79
CA VAL A 55 14.63 -10.71 -1.94
C VAL A 55 14.26 -11.22 -0.54
N ASP A 56 14.75 -10.56 0.50
CA ASP A 56 14.37 -10.86 1.88
C ASP A 56 12.85 -10.77 2.06
N ILE A 57 12.28 -11.83 2.63
CA ILE A 57 10.82 -11.98 2.73
C ILE A 57 10.27 -11.01 3.79
N PRO A 58 9.46 -10.00 3.42
CA PRO A 58 8.93 -9.01 4.34
C PRO A 58 7.71 -9.57 5.08
N TRP A 59 7.94 -10.57 5.94
CA TRP A 59 6.89 -11.30 6.65
C TRP A 59 5.93 -10.39 7.42
N LYS A 60 6.49 -9.44 8.17
CA LYS A 60 5.72 -8.61 9.12
C LYS A 60 4.85 -7.56 8.44
N SER A 61 5.37 -6.90 7.40
CA SER A 61 4.71 -5.76 6.76
C SER A 61 3.72 -6.17 5.67
N LEU A 62 3.99 -7.25 4.94
CA LEU A 62 3.21 -7.60 3.75
C LEU A 62 2.51 -8.96 3.86
N LEU A 63 3.28 -10.02 4.12
CA LEU A 63 2.78 -11.39 3.97
C LEU A 63 1.87 -11.84 5.12
N LEU A 64 2.23 -11.53 6.36
CA LEU A 64 1.47 -11.96 7.54
C LEU A 64 0.08 -11.28 7.62
N PRO A 65 -0.07 -9.98 7.33
CA PRO A 65 -1.40 -9.36 7.21
C PRO A 65 -2.25 -10.01 6.11
N MET A 66 -1.68 -10.26 4.93
CA MET A 66 -2.40 -10.86 3.81
C MET A 66 -2.84 -12.31 4.12
N LEU A 67 -1.94 -13.13 4.68
CA LEU A 67 -2.27 -14.49 5.11
C LEU A 67 -3.34 -14.49 6.21
N SER A 68 -3.23 -13.60 7.19
CA SER A 68 -4.21 -13.46 8.27
C SER A 68 -5.59 -13.10 7.73
N PHE A 69 -5.66 -12.17 6.78
CA PHE A 69 -6.91 -11.81 6.10
C PHE A 69 -7.50 -13.00 5.33
N ALA A 70 -6.67 -13.75 4.61
CA ALA A 70 -7.12 -14.91 3.85
C ALA A 70 -7.67 -16.03 4.74
N VAL A 71 -6.99 -16.32 5.85
CA VAL A 71 -7.43 -17.31 6.86
C VAL A 71 -8.73 -16.86 7.51
N PHE A 72 -8.84 -15.57 7.86
CA PHE A 72 -10.06 -14.99 8.42
C PHE A 72 -11.25 -15.19 7.48
N CYS A 73 -11.11 -14.83 6.20
CA CYS A 73 -12.16 -15.02 5.20
C CYS A 73 -12.56 -16.50 5.07
N CYS A 74 -11.59 -17.42 5.09
CA CYS A 74 -11.87 -18.86 5.05
C CYS A 74 -12.69 -19.34 6.25
N VAL A 75 -12.29 -18.96 7.47
CA VAL A 75 -13.01 -19.33 8.71
C VAL A 75 -14.43 -18.73 8.72
N ALA A 76 -14.57 -17.48 8.31
CA ALA A 76 -15.87 -16.81 8.19
C ALA A 76 -16.76 -17.49 7.12
N ALA A 77 -16.19 -17.93 6.00
CA ALA A 77 -16.91 -18.67 4.97
C ALA A 77 -17.41 -20.03 5.49
N GLN A 78 -16.55 -20.80 6.16
CA GLN A 78 -16.92 -22.07 6.78
C GLN A 78 -18.05 -21.89 7.82
N SER A 79 -17.99 -20.81 8.60
CA SER A 79 -19.02 -20.46 9.57
C SER A 79 -20.36 -20.17 8.88
N ASN A 80 -20.35 -19.40 7.78
CA ASN A 80 -21.53 -19.14 6.97
C ASN A 80 -22.11 -20.43 6.36
N PHE A 81 -21.30 -21.34 5.83
CA PHE A 81 -21.79 -22.62 5.29
C PHE A 81 -22.40 -23.51 6.37
N ARG A 82 -21.79 -23.57 7.56
CA ARG A 82 -22.37 -24.28 8.71
C ARG A 82 -23.71 -23.65 9.11
N TRP A 83 -23.80 -22.32 9.09
CA TRP A 83 -25.04 -21.59 9.38
C TRP A 83 -26.14 -21.87 8.35
N THR A 84 -25.82 -21.84 7.05
CA THR A 84 -26.75 -22.22 5.97
C THR A 84 -27.31 -23.63 6.18
N ARG A 85 -26.46 -24.61 6.52
CA ARG A 85 -26.92 -26.00 6.77
C ARG A 85 -27.90 -26.07 7.93
N ARG A 86 -27.64 -25.33 9.02
CA ARG A 86 -28.54 -25.25 10.19
C ARG A 86 -29.88 -24.61 9.84
N LEU A 87 -29.86 -23.50 9.10
CA LEU A 87 -31.09 -22.83 8.66
C LEU A 87 -31.95 -23.75 7.77
N ASN A 88 -31.32 -24.49 6.85
CA ASN A 88 -32.04 -25.44 6.00
C ASN A 88 -32.59 -26.63 6.80
N SER A 89 -31.86 -27.15 7.78
CA SER A 89 -32.37 -28.24 8.62
C SER A 89 -33.55 -27.79 9.49
N ASP A 90 -33.53 -26.57 10.02
CA ASP A 90 -34.63 -26.01 10.82
C ASP A 90 -35.88 -25.81 9.96
N ALA A 91 -35.72 -25.28 8.74
CA ALA A 91 -36.81 -25.10 7.78
C ALA A 91 -37.46 -26.43 7.39
N ASN A 92 -36.66 -27.46 7.10
CA ASN A 92 -37.16 -28.79 6.75
C ASN A 92 -37.86 -29.49 7.92
N ALA A 93 -37.45 -29.21 9.16
CA ALA A 93 -38.07 -29.76 10.36
C ALA A 93 -39.41 -29.09 10.73
N GLY A 94 -39.92 -28.16 9.91
CA GLY A 94 -41.18 -27.45 10.16
C GLY A 94 -41.13 -26.54 11.40
N ARG A 95 -39.94 -26.27 11.94
CA ARG A 95 -39.78 -25.34 13.06
C ARG A 95 -40.02 -23.95 12.51
N ALA A 96 -41.16 -23.35 12.88
CA ALA A 96 -41.46 -21.96 12.55
C ALA A 96 -40.25 -21.08 12.89
N ALA A 97 -39.97 -20.07 12.07
CA ALA A 97 -38.83 -19.16 12.19
C ALA A 97 -38.73 -18.41 13.55
N GLY A 98 -39.66 -18.67 14.48
CA GLY A 98 -39.80 -18.07 15.79
C GLY A 98 -39.03 -18.81 16.87
N THR A 99 -37.75 -18.49 16.99
CA THR A 99 -37.23 -17.99 18.27
C THR A 99 -36.06 -17.08 17.91
N PRO A 100 -36.03 -15.82 18.42
CA PRO A 100 -34.85 -14.99 18.26
C PRO A 100 -33.67 -15.77 18.84
N ILE A 101 -32.65 -16.00 18.02
CA ILE A 101 -31.42 -16.62 18.50
C ILE A 101 -30.88 -15.65 19.54
N LYS A 102 -30.93 -16.06 20.80
CA LYS A 102 -30.15 -15.37 21.83
C LYS A 102 -28.70 -15.61 21.43
N ALA A 103 -28.03 -14.56 20.97
CA ALA A 103 -26.60 -14.61 20.68
C ALA A 103 -25.92 -15.26 21.89
N SER A 104 -25.25 -16.39 21.66
CA SER A 104 -24.53 -17.04 22.74
C SER A 104 -23.46 -16.08 23.22
N ARG A 105 -23.11 -16.10 24.52
CA ARG A 105 -21.97 -15.32 25.03
C ARG A 105 -20.71 -15.59 24.20
N HIS A 106 -20.55 -16.82 23.72
CA HIS A 106 -19.45 -17.20 22.82
C HIS A 106 -19.51 -16.50 21.47
N ASP A 107 -20.70 -16.29 20.90
CA ASP A 107 -20.86 -15.60 19.60
C ASP A 107 -20.51 -14.11 19.74
N ILE A 108 -20.89 -13.50 20.87
CA ILE A 108 -20.55 -12.10 21.18
C ILE A 108 -19.03 -11.97 21.39
N ILE A 109 -18.43 -12.85 22.19
CA ILE A 109 -16.98 -12.84 22.43
C ILE A 109 -16.21 -13.03 21.12
N ALA A 110 -16.62 -13.99 20.27
CA ALA A 110 -15.99 -14.22 18.97
C ALA A 110 -16.08 -13.00 18.06
N THR A 111 -17.25 -12.34 18.02
CA THR A 111 -17.45 -11.12 17.21
C THR A 111 -16.57 -9.96 17.71
N VAL A 112 -16.51 -9.75 19.02
CA VAL A 112 -15.66 -8.72 19.63
C VAL A 112 -14.18 -9.01 19.38
N ALA A 113 -13.74 -10.27 19.52
CA ALA A 113 -12.36 -10.68 19.23
C ALA A 113 -12.00 -10.46 17.75
N MET A 114 -12.91 -10.76 16.82
CA MET A 114 -12.72 -10.49 15.40
C MET A 114 -12.61 -8.99 15.11
N LEU A 115 -13.49 -8.16 15.68
CA LEU A 115 -13.42 -6.71 15.53
C LEU A 115 -12.10 -6.16 16.09
N ALA A 116 -11.72 -6.58 17.30
CA ALA A 116 -10.45 -6.18 17.92
C ALA A 116 -9.25 -6.58 17.05
N GLY A 117 -9.24 -7.80 16.52
CA GLY A 117 -8.19 -8.28 15.61
C GLY A 117 -8.12 -7.44 14.33
N ALA A 118 -9.26 -7.18 13.68
CA ALA A 118 -9.32 -6.35 12.49
C ALA A 118 -8.85 -4.91 12.78
N THR A 119 -9.22 -4.34 13.93
CA THR A 119 -8.75 -3.02 14.37
C THR A 119 -7.24 -3.02 14.60
N VAL A 120 -6.68 -4.02 15.29
CA VAL A 120 -5.23 -4.12 15.53
C VAL A 120 -4.47 -4.22 14.19
N VAL A 121 -4.95 -5.04 13.25
CA VAL A 121 -4.33 -5.15 11.91
C VAL A 121 -4.42 -3.82 11.16
N ALA A 122 -5.59 -3.18 11.14
CA ALA A 122 -5.75 -1.89 10.48
C ALA A 122 -4.87 -0.80 11.12
N SER A 123 -4.84 -0.71 12.45
CA SER A 123 -3.98 0.22 13.18
C SER A 123 -2.51 -0.06 12.93
N TYR A 124 -2.09 -1.34 12.92
CA TYR A 124 -0.72 -1.72 12.57
C TYR A 124 -0.38 -1.22 11.17
N LEU A 125 -1.20 -1.54 10.16
CA LEU A 125 -0.99 -1.11 8.77
C LEU A 125 -0.91 0.42 8.63
N ILE A 126 -1.77 1.15 9.34
CA ILE A 126 -1.75 2.62 9.37
C ILE A 126 -0.48 3.14 10.03
N SER A 127 -0.06 2.53 11.14
CA SER A 127 1.14 2.95 11.90
C SER A 127 2.45 2.54 11.25
N SER A 128 2.46 1.45 10.47
CA SER A 128 3.61 0.94 9.74
C SER A 128 3.73 1.55 8.34
N ALA A 129 2.72 2.29 7.89
CA ALA A 129 2.83 3.10 6.68
C ALA A 129 3.92 4.13 6.91
N THR A 130 4.89 4.18 5.99
CA THR A 130 5.94 5.21 6.02
C THR A 130 5.30 6.58 6.07
N PRO A 131 5.85 7.52 6.86
CA PRO A 131 5.26 8.83 6.99
C PRO A 131 5.12 9.47 5.61
N GLU A 132 3.98 10.13 5.39
CA GLU A 132 3.67 10.80 4.12
C GLU A 132 4.75 11.84 3.77
N TYR A 133 5.42 12.39 4.78
CA TYR A 133 6.60 13.24 4.63
C TYR A 133 7.47 13.15 5.88
N ALA A 134 8.76 13.45 5.72
CA ALA A 134 9.69 13.68 6.83
C ALA A 134 10.74 14.72 6.41
N GLU A 135 11.28 15.45 7.39
CA GLU A 135 12.29 16.49 7.16
C GLU A 135 13.52 16.21 8.01
N HIS A 136 14.70 16.46 7.45
CA HIS A 136 15.99 16.37 8.16
C HIS A 136 16.24 15.00 8.81
N VAL A 137 15.77 13.93 8.16
CA VAL A 137 15.93 12.55 8.62
C VAL A 137 17.22 11.90 8.10
N ALA A 138 17.60 10.80 8.73
CA ALA A 138 18.71 9.97 8.27
C ALA A 138 18.33 9.17 7.01
N ARG A 139 19.34 8.72 6.25
CA ARG A 139 19.15 7.98 4.99
C ARG A 139 18.31 6.72 5.16
N ASP A 140 18.53 5.96 6.23
CA ASP A 140 17.87 4.69 6.51
C ASP A 140 16.39 4.83 6.89
N GLN A 141 15.93 6.06 7.15
CA GLN A 141 14.53 6.38 7.39
C GLN A 141 13.78 6.71 6.10
N ALA A 142 14.49 6.91 4.98
CA ALA A 142 13.88 7.16 3.67
C ALA A 142 13.38 5.85 3.04
N PRO A 143 12.15 5.79 2.52
CA PRO A 143 11.63 4.57 1.90
C PRO A 143 12.20 4.28 0.50
N PHE A 144 12.94 5.23 -0.08
CA PHE A 144 13.56 5.10 -1.39
C PHE A 144 15.06 4.86 -1.26
N GLY A 145 15.64 4.06 -2.15
CA GLY A 145 17.09 3.84 -2.19
C GLY A 145 17.82 5.12 -2.57
N LEU A 146 18.53 5.73 -1.61
CA LEU A 146 19.33 6.94 -1.80
C LEU A 146 20.83 6.59 -1.90
N PRO A 147 21.68 7.52 -2.42
CA PRO A 147 23.13 7.35 -2.38
C PRO A 147 23.64 7.03 -0.98
N SER A 148 24.71 6.25 -0.88
CA SER A 148 25.19 5.73 0.40
C SER A 148 25.61 6.83 1.39
N ASP A 149 26.06 7.98 0.88
CA ASP A 149 26.48 9.16 1.62
C ASP A 149 25.37 10.21 1.80
N ALA A 150 24.13 9.90 1.43
CA ALA A 150 23.01 10.82 1.55
C ALA A 150 22.79 11.23 3.02
N ARG A 151 22.67 12.53 3.25
CA ARG A 151 22.47 13.16 4.55
C ARG A 151 21.39 14.23 4.47
N ASP A 152 20.85 14.62 5.62
CA ASP A 152 19.85 15.69 5.72
C ASP A 152 18.67 15.46 4.74
N VAL A 153 18.07 14.28 4.84
CA VAL A 153 17.05 13.84 3.87
C VAL A 153 15.70 14.43 4.27
N SER A 154 15.05 15.08 3.32
CA SER A 154 13.64 15.47 3.41
C SER A 154 12.88 14.86 2.24
N PHE A 155 11.68 14.35 2.49
CA PHE A 155 10.86 13.74 1.46
C PHE A 155 9.38 13.95 1.69
N CYS A 156 8.60 13.83 0.62
CA CYS A 156 7.15 13.79 0.66
C CYS A 156 6.61 12.86 -0.42
N HIS A 157 5.58 12.10 -0.07
CA HIS A 157 4.77 11.30 -0.99
C HIS A 157 3.48 12.07 -1.24
N GLY A 158 3.23 12.39 -2.49
CA GLY A 158 2.00 13.01 -2.95
C GLY A 158 0.99 11.97 -3.45
N PRO A 159 -0.18 12.44 -3.88
CA PRO A 159 -1.19 11.57 -4.47
C PRO A 159 -0.68 10.88 -5.74
N ARG A 160 -1.31 9.74 -6.07
CA ARG A 160 -1.08 9.00 -7.32
C ARG A 160 0.40 8.64 -7.57
N GLY A 161 1.11 8.20 -6.54
CA GLY A 161 2.49 7.74 -6.66
C GLY A 161 3.51 8.85 -6.92
N THR A 162 3.14 10.12 -6.69
CA THR A 162 4.10 11.23 -6.80
C THR A 162 5.03 11.18 -5.60
N ILE A 163 6.34 11.32 -5.81
CA ILE A 163 7.33 11.33 -4.74
C ILE A 163 8.35 12.43 -4.99
N ALA A 164 8.81 13.06 -3.92
CA ALA A 164 9.87 14.05 -3.98
C ALA A 164 10.85 13.87 -2.82
N TYR A 165 12.14 13.94 -3.11
CA TYR A 165 13.22 13.85 -2.14
C TYR A 165 14.18 15.02 -2.32
N GLU A 166 14.77 15.44 -1.23
CA GLU A 166 15.83 16.44 -1.17
C GLU A 166 16.85 16.01 -0.13
N PHE A 167 18.13 15.94 -0.49
CA PHE A 167 19.16 15.42 0.40
C PHE A 167 20.54 15.96 0.01
N GLY A 168 21.45 16.05 0.97
CA GLY A 168 22.86 16.33 0.70
C GLY A 168 23.60 15.06 0.27
N THR A 169 24.49 15.15 -0.72
CA THR A 169 25.32 14.02 -1.21
C THR A 169 26.54 14.58 -1.95
N ALA A 170 27.58 13.78 -2.20
CA ALA A 170 28.65 14.18 -3.11
C ALA A 170 28.22 14.04 -4.58
N GLU A 171 28.74 14.89 -5.46
CA GLU A 171 28.43 14.86 -6.90
C GLU A 171 28.69 13.47 -7.51
N ALA A 172 29.81 12.84 -7.18
CA ALA A 172 30.15 11.50 -7.67
C ALA A 172 29.14 10.43 -7.22
N SER A 173 28.67 10.52 -5.97
CA SER A 173 27.64 9.62 -5.42
C SER A 173 26.29 9.83 -6.11
N PHE A 174 25.93 11.08 -6.40
CA PHE A 174 24.74 11.42 -7.17
C PHE A 174 24.81 10.86 -8.60
N VAL A 175 25.94 11.04 -9.29
CA VAL A 175 26.17 10.50 -10.65
C VAL A 175 26.02 8.98 -10.64
N SER A 176 26.73 8.30 -9.74
CA SER A 176 26.66 6.83 -9.63
C SER A 176 25.26 6.34 -9.32
N TRP A 177 24.52 7.06 -8.47
CA TRP A 177 23.14 6.72 -8.16
C TRP A 177 22.22 6.85 -9.37
N VAL A 178 22.32 7.94 -10.14
CA VAL A 178 21.54 8.14 -11.37
C VAL A 178 21.87 7.07 -12.42
N GLU A 179 23.16 6.80 -12.63
CA GLU A 179 23.65 5.79 -13.59
C GLU A 179 23.25 4.36 -13.22
N ALA A 180 23.07 4.07 -11.92
CA ALA A 180 22.55 2.79 -11.45
C ALA A 180 21.06 2.58 -11.76
N GLY A 181 20.37 3.58 -12.30
CA GLY A 181 18.95 3.53 -12.64
C GLY A 181 18.08 4.02 -11.50
N ILE A 182 17.80 5.33 -11.48
CA ILE A 182 16.86 5.93 -10.53
C ILE A 182 15.42 5.85 -11.01
N GLY A 183 14.51 5.60 -10.07
CA GLY A 183 13.07 5.64 -10.29
C GLY A 183 12.51 4.27 -10.69
N SER A 184 11.91 4.17 -11.87
CA SER A 184 11.23 2.96 -12.32
C SER A 184 12.13 2.11 -13.23
N LEU A 185 11.71 0.86 -13.47
CA LEU A 185 12.40 -0.03 -14.40
C LEU A 185 12.48 0.58 -15.81
N GLU A 186 11.47 1.35 -16.21
CA GLU A 186 11.42 2.02 -17.51
C GLU A 186 12.43 3.17 -17.63
N SER A 187 12.63 3.97 -16.57
CA SER A 187 13.65 5.04 -16.59
C SER A 187 15.07 4.46 -16.61
N SER A 188 15.28 3.34 -15.91
CA SER A 188 16.53 2.58 -15.99
C SER A 188 16.80 2.03 -17.39
N ALA A 189 15.78 1.54 -18.09
CA ALA A 189 15.91 0.97 -19.44
C ALA A 189 16.06 2.03 -20.54
N ALA A 190 15.72 3.30 -20.26
CA ALA A 190 15.75 4.37 -21.25
C ALA A 190 17.15 4.91 -21.56
N HIS A 191 18.17 4.54 -20.76
CA HIS A 191 19.57 4.95 -20.93
C HIS A 191 19.75 6.47 -21.14
N VAL A 192 18.92 7.29 -20.50
CA VAL A 192 19.04 8.75 -20.57
C VAL A 192 20.28 9.17 -19.79
N ALA A 193 21.19 9.85 -20.46
CA ALA A 193 22.41 10.36 -19.83
C ALA A 193 22.12 11.56 -18.93
N LEU A 194 22.87 11.64 -17.83
CA LEU A 194 22.93 12.82 -16.98
C LEU A 194 23.58 13.98 -17.77
N ARG A 195 23.03 15.20 -17.66
CA ARG A 195 23.48 16.37 -18.41
C ARG A 195 23.91 17.51 -17.49
N PRO A 196 24.92 18.32 -17.86
CA PRO A 196 25.23 19.54 -17.14
C PRO A 196 24.15 20.60 -17.33
N ILE A 197 23.92 21.41 -16.30
CA ILE A 197 23.01 22.56 -16.36
C ILE A 197 23.75 23.73 -17.02
N ASN A 198 23.33 24.10 -18.24
CA ASN A 198 23.85 25.25 -18.98
C ASN A 198 22.83 26.39 -18.92
N GLY A 199 22.67 27.02 -17.75
CA GLY A 199 21.70 28.09 -17.53
C GLY A 199 20.91 27.86 -16.24
N SER A 200 19.60 28.08 -16.28
CA SER A 200 18.70 27.86 -15.15
C SER A 200 17.93 26.56 -15.32
N TYR A 201 17.90 25.73 -14.27
CA TYR A 201 17.08 24.53 -14.20
C TYR A 201 16.17 24.56 -12.97
N GLY A 202 14.85 24.50 -13.19
CA GLY A 202 13.85 24.45 -12.12
C GLY A 202 13.43 23.02 -11.81
N ILE A 203 13.50 22.61 -10.53
CA ILE A 203 12.98 21.33 -10.07
C ILE A 203 11.99 21.51 -8.92
N ALA A 204 10.93 20.71 -8.92
CA ALA A 204 9.92 20.70 -7.86
C ALA A 204 10.50 20.14 -6.56
N ARG A 205 10.21 20.80 -5.44
CA ARG A 205 10.60 20.36 -4.10
C ARG A 205 9.48 19.58 -3.43
N TYR A 206 9.82 18.85 -2.38
CA TYR A 206 8.86 18.08 -1.57
C TYR A 206 7.73 18.93 -0.96
N HIS A 207 7.99 20.21 -0.64
CA HIS A 207 6.97 21.19 -0.24
C HIS A 207 5.81 21.36 -1.25
N ARG A 208 6.02 21.03 -2.54
CA ARG A 208 4.96 21.09 -3.55
C ARG A 208 3.85 20.05 -3.29
N LEU A 209 4.18 18.96 -2.62
CA LEU A 209 3.31 17.79 -2.49
C LEU A 209 2.37 17.85 -1.28
N ASN A 210 2.69 18.66 -0.26
CA ASN A 210 1.87 18.78 0.94
C ASN A 210 1.71 20.24 1.37
N GLN A 211 0.47 20.70 1.53
CA GLN A 211 0.16 22.08 1.94
C GLN A 211 0.55 22.40 3.38
N LYS A 212 0.83 21.38 4.21
CA LYS A 212 1.30 21.55 5.59
C LYS A 212 2.79 21.86 5.69
N LEU A 213 3.54 21.69 4.60
CA LEU A 213 4.97 21.94 4.55
C LEU A 213 5.21 23.40 4.14
N ASP A 214 5.92 24.14 4.98
CA ASP A 214 6.25 25.53 4.72
C ASP A 214 7.59 25.64 3.98
N GLY A 215 7.53 26.10 2.72
CA GLY A 215 8.73 26.33 1.93
C GLY A 215 8.45 26.55 0.45
N PRO A 216 9.48 26.90 -0.35
CA PRO A 216 9.30 27.11 -1.76
C PRO A 216 8.99 25.78 -2.47
N LYS A 217 8.03 25.80 -3.39
CA LYS A 217 7.55 24.61 -4.10
C LYS A 217 8.51 24.12 -5.19
N SER A 218 9.50 24.92 -5.53
CA SER A 218 10.55 24.61 -6.49
C SER A 218 11.85 25.28 -6.09
N VAL A 219 12.96 24.80 -6.63
CA VAL A 219 14.27 25.45 -6.56
C VAL A 219 14.81 25.65 -7.96
N GLU A 220 15.56 26.72 -8.14
CA GLU A 220 16.30 27.02 -9.35
C GLU A 220 17.78 26.72 -9.13
N ILE A 221 18.36 25.93 -10.02
CA ILE A 221 19.76 25.50 -9.98
C ILE A 221 20.47 26.12 -11.18
N LEU A 222 21.57 26.83 -10.91
CA LEU A 222 22.33 27.57 -11.93
C LEU A 222 23.60 26.84 -12.38
N ASP A 223 24.14 25.97 -11.53
CA ASP A 223 25.31 25.13 -11.83
C ASP A 223 25.14 23.76 -11.17
N GLY A 224 25.23 22.72 -11.99
CA GLY A 224 24.93 21.38 -11.53
C GLY A 224 24.72 20.37 -12.63
N LEU A 225 24.07 19.29 -12.25
CA LEU A 225 23.71 18.18 -13.13
C LEU A 225 22.22 17.96 -13.08
N PHE A 226 21.62 17.51 -14.18
CA PHE A 226 20.21 17.13 -14.21
C PHE A 226 19.97 15.90 -15.07
N TYR A 227 18.97 15.13 -14.66
CA TYR A 227 18.42 13.96 -15.32
C TYR A 227 16.92 14.19 -15.49
N GLU A 228 16.41 13.90 -16.68
CA GLU A 228 15.00 14.02 -16.98
C GLU A 228 14.59 12.91 -17.92
N TRP A 229 13.65 12.09 -17.48
CA TRP A 229 13.00 11.09 -18.28
C TRP A 229 11.49 11.25 -18.18
N THR A 230 10.81 11.19 -19.32
CA THR A 230 9.35 11.26 -19.40
C THR A 230 8.84 10.23 -20.39
N LYS A 231 7.69 9.62 -20.07
CA LYS A 231 6.96 8.73 -20.97
C LYS A 231 5.48 8.75 -20.59
N GLU A 232 4.63 9.16 -21.53
CA GLU A 232 3.18 9.32 -21.30
C GLU A 232 2.94 10.22 -20.07
N ASP A 233 2.18 9.77 -19.08
CA ASP A 233 1.89 10.52 -17.85
C ASP A 233 2.86 10.16 -16.70
N ARG A 234 4.06 9.67 -17.04
CA ARG A 234 5.11 9.33 -16.07
C ARG A 234 6.36 10.17 -16.31
N GLY A 235 7.01 10.54 -15.21
CA GLY A 235 8.27 11.27 -15.28
C GLY A 235 9.14 11.04 -14.07
N VAL A 236 10.45 11.00 -14.31
CA VAL A 236 11.50 10.91 -13.29
C VAL A 236 12.49 12.04 -13.55
N TYR A 237 12.70 12.87 -12.54
CA TYR A 237 13.55 14.05 -12.60
C TYR A 237 14.51 13.99 -11.42
N ALA A 238 15.78 14.26 -11.69
CA ALA A 238 16.77 14.45 -10.64
C ALA A 238 17.68 15.62 -11.00
N ALA A 239 18.11 16.37 -10.00
CA ALA A 239 19.08 17.42 -10.18
C ALA A 239 20.01 17.51 -8.99
N TYR A 240 21.25 17.92 -9.23
CA TYR A 240 22.26 18.15 -8.21
C TYR A 240 22.77 19.57 -8.33
N ASP A 241 22.66 20.34 -7.26
CA ASP A 241 23.20 21.69 -7.14
C ASP A 241 24.61 21.64 -6.56
N ARG A 242 25.61 21.97 -7.37
CA ARG A 242 27.02 21.97 -6.97
C ARG A 242 27.32 22.97 -5.86
N LYS A 243 26.60 24.09 -5.84
CA LYS A 243 26.85 25.18 -4.89
C LYS A 243 26.46 24.77 -3.47
N SER A 244 25.31 24.13 -3.32
CA SER A 244 24.81 23.69 -2.01
C SER A 244 25.21 22.24 -1.66
N GLY A 245 25.62 21.45 -2.66
CA GLY A 245 25.82 20.01 -2.49
C GLY A 245 24.52 19.25 -2.22
N ARG A 246 23.37 19.80 -2.63
CA ARG A 246 22.06 19.17 -2.49
C ARG A 246 21.60 18.53 -3.80
N ALA A 247 21.09 17.32 -3.69
CA ALA A 247 20.34 16.63 -4.72
C ALA A 247 18.84 16.80 -4.48
N TYR A 248 18.11 16.85 -5.59
CA TYR A 248 16.66 16.96 -5.66
C TYR A 248 16.17 15.84 -6.57
N TYR A 249 15.12 15.16 -6.17
CA TYR A 249 14.50 14.10 -6.95
C TYR A 249 12.99 14.28 -6.92
N PHE A 250 12.35 14.11 -8.07
CA PHE A 250 10.92 14.18 -8.23
C PHE A 250 10.49 13.10 -9.21
N ALA A 251 9.46 12.33 -8.87
CA ALA A 251 8.87 11.38 -9.79
C ALA A 251 7.35 11.35 -9.67
N HIS A 252 6.68 11.03 -10.76
CA HIS A 252 5.25 10.77 -10.81
C HIS A 252 4.98 9.58 -11.73
N PHE A 253 4.06 8.72 -11.31
CA PHE A 253 3.68 7.51 -12.03
C PHE A 253 2.16 7.50 -12.17
N HIS A 254 1.65 8.08 -13.26
CA HIS A 254 0.24 8.00 -13.60
C HIS A 254 -0.02 6.95 -14.69
#